data_AF-A0A3B7RE28-F1
#
_entry.id   AF-A0A3B7RE28-F1
#
_cell.length_a   1.000
_cell.length_b   1.000
_cell.length_c   1.000
_cell.angle_alpha   90.00
_cell.angle_beta   90.00
_cell.angle_gamma   90.00
#
_symmetry.space_group_name_H-M   'P 1'
#
loop_
_entity.id
_entity.type
_entity.pdbx_description
1 polymer ?
#
loop_
_entity_poly.entity_id
_entity_poly.type
_entity_poly.pdbx_seq_one_letter_code
_entity_poly.pdbx_strand_id
1 'polypeptide(L)'
;MCCISLAIRRRPWSSGSRPKRPAAPLPSSTARSKNENCMNRSWPLLLALAGSLALGACQRRAIPTKSTAAARSQAPEVRARNLEFTYLAAKGKAQINANGEQYTANLNVRMRKDSVIWVSASFLGIEGIRARITPDSVQVMNKLEKTYYAGNFDYLSRQFNVPVTFAQLQALLAGDYLPAAAPNVQLTAVEEGPVQKVSYKQAGLLVQQLIELNRARLQKLTVQDDSTKSSLDVTYADFQPLEPGGQLFARGVMLQAQQPGRAAATVMINYRNVDLDKERLSFPFSVPAEYGRKNRK
;
A
#
# COMPACT_ATOMS: atom_id res chain seq x y z
N MET A 1 64.56 -0.60 -48.81
CA MET A 1 64.39 0.81 -48.37
C MET A 1 63.01 0.87 -47.72
N CYS A 2 62.77 1.18 -46.45
CA CYS A 2 63.55 1.69 -45.34
C CYS A 2 62.86 1.18 -44.05
N CYS A 3 63.65 0.69 -43.09
CA CYS A 3 63.23 0.45 -41.70
C CYS A 3 62.90 1.76 -41.00
N ILE A 4 61.99 1.78 -40.01
CA ILE A 4 62.27 2.36 -38.67
C ILE A 4 61.46 1.58 -37.61
N SER A 5 62.22 1.00 -36.69
CA SER A 5 61.83 0.48 -35.39
C SER A 5 61.94 1.61 -34.36
N LEU A 6 61.09 1.67 -33.34
CA LEU A 6 61.53 2.19 -32.03
C LEU A 6 60.65 1.65 -30.90
N ALA A 7 61.30 0.90 -30.01
CA ALA A 7 60.79 0.47 -28.73
C ALA A 7 61.61 1.14 -27.60
N ILE A 8 61.07 1.00 -26.38
CA ILE A 8 61.74 1.09 -25.07
C ILE A 8 61.76 2.47 -24.40
N ARG A 9 61.07 2.58 -23.25
CA ARG A 9 61.71 2.64 -21.91
C ARG A 9 60.70 2.43 -20.78
N ARG A 10 61.03 1.47 -19.92
CA ARG A 10 60.49 1.28 -18.56
C ARG A 10 61.14 2.29 -17.61
N ARG A 11 60.45 2.69 -16.54
CA ARG A 11 61.03 2.82 -15.19
C ARG A 11 60.03 2.44 -14.08
N PRO A 12 60.52 1.95 -12.92
CA PRO A 12 59.74 1.39 -11.81
C PRO A 12 59.75 2.33 -10.57
N TRP A 13 59.35 1.78 -9.39
CA TRP A 13 59.52 2.29 -8.00
C TRP A 13 58.30 3.07 -7.43
N SER A 14 57.77 2.91 -6.20
CA SER A 14 57.77 1.90 -5.11
C SER A 14 56.72 2.26 -4.05
N SER A 15 56.49 1.32 -3.10
CA SER A 15 56.21 1.50 -1.64
C SER A 15 55.08 2.45 -1.20
N GLY A 16 54.15 2.12 -0.32
CA GLY A 16 54.04 1.03 0.63
C GLY A 16 53.02 1.41 1.72
N SER A 17 52.38 0.39 2.29
CA SER A 17 51.89 0.30 3.68
C SER A 17 50.89 1.35 4.21
N ARG A 18 49.63 0.97 4.48
CA ARG A 18 49.13 0.28 5.69
C ARG A 18 47.58 0.35 5.73
N PRO A 19 46.91 -0.70 6.23
CA PRO A 19 45.47 -0.67 6.48
C PRO A 19 45.16 -0.02 7.84
N LYS A 20 44.16 0.87 7.91
CA LYS A 20 43.57 1.32 9.18
C LYS A 20 42.67 0.20 9.72
N ARG A 21 43.10 -0.41 10.83
CA ARG A 21 42.25 -1.30 11.66
C ARG A 21 41.13 -0.49 12.33
N PRO A 22 39.99 -1.13 12.61
CA PRO A 22 38.86 -0.52 13.33
C PRO A 22 39.18 -0.30 14.82
N ALA A 23 38.58 0.73 15.39
CA ALA A 23 38.66 1.05 16.80
C ALA A 23 38.03 -0.06 17.66
N ALA A 24 38.71 -0.43 18.74
CA ALA A 24 38.22 -1.34 19.76
C ALA A 24 37.12 -0.69 20.62
N PRO A 25 36.15 -1.47 21.13
CA PRO A 25 35.11 -0.97 22.04
C PRO A 25 35.64 -0.75 23.46
N LEU A 26 35.14 0.30 24.11
CA LEU A 26 35.34 0.58 25.53
C LEU A 26 34.58 -0.42 26.42
N PRO A 27 35.12 -0.82 27.58
CA PRO A 27 34.49 -1.78 28.47
C PRO A 27 33.36 -1.19 29.32
N SER A 28 32.40 -2.06 29.59
CA SER A 28 31.23 -1.93 30.47
C SER A 28 31.59 -1.63 31.93
N SER A 29 30.96 -0.61 32.51
CA SER A 29 30.88 -0.39 33.95
C SER A 29 29.65 -1.08 34.52
N THR A 30 29.82 -2.29 35.04
CA THR A 30 28.85 -2.94 35.94
C THR A 30 29.10 -2.49 37.38
N ALA A 31 28.22 -1.63 37.91
CA ALA A 31 28.14 -1.37 39.34
C ALA A 31 27.11 -2.34 39.96
N ARG A 32 27.65 -3.35 40.65
CA ARG A 32 26.94 -4.31 41.48
C ARG A 32 26.77 -3.67 42.86
N SER A 33 25.55 -3.29 43.25
CA SER A 33 25.24 -2.93 44.64
C SER A 33 24.60 -4.13 45.35
N LYS A 34 25.12 -4.39 46.55
CA LYS A 34 24.90 -5.53 47.42
C LYS A 34 23.58 -5.38 48.20
N ASN A 35 22.99 -6.54 48.48
CA ASN A 35 21.92 -6.79 49.45
C ASN A 35 22.09 -6.01 50.77
N GLU A 36 20.98 -5.54 51.33
CA GLU A 36 20.73 -5.65 52.78
C GLU A 36 19.27 -6.06 53.03
N ASN A 37 19.14 -7.23 53.65
CA ASN A 37 17.94 -7.72 54.32
C ASN A 37 17.76 -6.93 55.61
N CYS A 38 16.53 -6.52 55.96
CA CYS A 38 16.14 -6.40 57.35
C CYS A 38 14.66 -6.73 57.55
N MET A 39 14.46 -7.79 58.33
CA MET A 39 13.20 -8.34 58.79
C MET A 39 13.17 -8.10 60.31
N ASN A 40 12.19 -7.36 60.83
CA ASN A 40 11.67 -7.48 62.20
C ASN A 40 10.52 -6.47 62.36
N ARG A 41 9.30 -6.77 62.84
CA ARG A 41 8.78 -7.56 63.98
C ARG A 41 8.34 -6.63 65.12
N SER A 42 7.01 -6.55 65.25
CA SER A 42 6.17 -6.34 66.45
C SER A 42 6.39 -5.10 67.34
N TRP A 43 5.34 -4.28 67.46
CA TRP A 43 5.05 -3.49 68.67
C TRP A 43 3.52 -3.43 68.92
N PRO A 44 2.99 -3.96 70.03
CA PRO A 44 1.57 -3.91 70.37
C PRO A 44 1.24 -2.83 71.43
N LEU A 45 -0.06 -2.56 71.56
CA LEU A 45 -0.78 -1.96 72.71
C LEU A 45 -0.59 -0.47 73.02
N LEU A 46 -1.60 0.33 72.63
CA LEU A 46 -2.13 1.43 73.44
C LEU A 46 -3.65 1.54 73.15
N LEU A 47 -4.44 0.96 74.06
CA LEU A 47 -5.90 1.03 74.12
C LEU A 47 -6.30 2.12 75.12
N ALA A 48 -7.47 2.72 74.86
CA ALA A 48 -8.36 3.40 75.80
C ALA A 48 -8.02 4.84 76.21
N LEU A 49 -8.61 5.82 75.52
CA LEU A 49 -9.57 6.79 76.10
C LEU A 49 -9.96 7.84 75.04
N ALA A 50 -11.13 7.70 74.42
CA ALA A 50 -11.92 8.81 73.85
C ALA A 50 -13.22 8.20 73.29
N GLY A 51 -14.08 7.80 74.22
CA GLY A 51 -15.45 7.47 73.90
C GLY A 51 -16.22 8.70 73.43
N SER A 52 -17.23 8.40 72.61
CA SER A 52 -18.45 9.18 72.37
C SER A 52 -18.31 10.57 71.74
N LEU A 53 -18.20 10.62 70.41
CA LEU A 53 -18.77 11.70 69.57
C LEU A 53 -18.60 11.37 68.07
N ALA A 54 -19.49 10.55 67.49
CA ALA A 54 -19.81 10.54 66.05
C ALA A 54 -20.92 9.53 65.71
N LEU A 55 -22.16 9.77 66.18
CA LEU A 55 -23.35 9.17 65.56
C LEU A 55 -23.95 10.21 64.61
N GLY A 56 -23.53 10.13 63.34
CA GLY A 56 -24.00 11.03 62.28
C GLY A 56 -23.43 10.74 60.89
N ALA A 57 -22.95 9.52 60.62
CA ALA A 57 -22.52 9.13 59.28
C ALA A 57 -23.73 8.64 58.48
N CYS A 58 -24.29 9.51 57.64
CA CYS A 58 -25.10 9.08 56.52
C CYS A 58 -24.28 8.10 55.68
N GLN A 59 -24.64 6.82 55.69
CA GLN A 59 -24.25 5.92 54.61
C GLN A 59 -24.93 6.43 53.33
N ARG A 60 -24.26 7.31 52.58
CA ARG A 60 -24.53 7.42 51.14
C ARG A 60 -24.15 6.07 50.56
N ARG A 61 -25.14 5.21 50.34
CA ARG A 61 -25.02 4.10 49.41
C ARG A 61 -24.50 4.70 48.11
N ALA A 62 -23.25 4.40 47.77
CA ALA A 62 -22.77 4.61 46.42
C ALA A 62 -23.65 3.72 45.54
N ILE A 63 -24.67 4.34 44.94
CA ILE A 63 -25.39 3.73 43.84
C ILE A 63 -24.30 3.42 42.81
N PRO A 64 -24.17 2.18 42.33
CA PRO A 64 -23.29 1.92 41.21
C PRO A 64 -23.90 2.70 40.05
N THR A 65 -23.38 3.90 39.81
CA THR A 65 -23.51 4.55 38.52
C THR A 65 -22.93 3.51 37.59
N LYS A 66 -23.81 2.83 36.83
CA LYS A 66 -23.39 2.16 35.60
C LYS A 66 -22.60 3.23 34.87
N SER A 67 -21.28 3.15 34.96
CA SER A 67 -20.41 3.80 34.02
C SER A 67 -20.81 3.14 32.73
N THR A 68 -21.73 3.78 32.02
CA THR A 68 -21.89 3.58 30.59
C THR A 68 -20.54 4.01 30.05
N ALA A 69 -19.58 3.07 30.07
CA ALA A 69 -18.42 3.14 29.22
C ALA A 69 -19.01 3.47 27.87
N ALA A 70 -18.75 4.69 27.38
CA ALA A 70 -19.24 5.17 26.11
C ALA A 70 -19.08 4.02 25.13
N ALA A 71 -20.20 3.50 24.64
CA ALA A 71 -20.19 2.41 23.68
C ALA A 71 -19.22 2.86 22.58
N ARG A 72 -18.05 2.21 22.49
CA ARG A 72 -17.16 2.44 21.36
C ARG A 72 -18.03 2.17 20.15
N SER A 73 -18.36 3.23 19.41
CA SER A 73 -19.15 3.15 18.19
C SER A 73 -18.41 2.16 17.30
N GLN A 74 -18.89 0.92 17.27
CA GLN A 74 -18.28 -0.14 16.50
C GLN A 74 -18.46 0.28 15.04
N ALA A 75 -17.36 0.38 14.29
CA ALA A 75 -17.44 0.71 12.87
C ALA A 75 -18.40 -0.27 12.19
N PRO A 76 -19.25 0.19 11.26
CA PRO A 76 -20.26 -0.69 10.68
C PRO A 76 -19.57 -1.82 9.89
N GLU A 77 -20.20 -2.99 9.92
CA GLU A 77 -19.65 -4.20 9.29
C GLU A 77 -19.61 -4.06 7.77
N VAL A 78 -18.46 -4.37 7.17
CA VAL A 78 -18.26 -4.37 5.72
C VAL A 78 -18.18 -5.82 5.23
N ARG A 79 -19.07 -6.21 4.31
CA ARG A 79 -19.27 -7.59 3.87
C ARG A 79 -18.42 -7.98 2.65
N ALA A 80 -17.35 -7.23 2.38
CA ALA A 80 -16.42 -7.54 1.29
C ALA A 80 -15.46 -8.68 1.67
N ARG A 81 -15.12 -9.50 0.67
CA ARG A 81 -14.07 -10.51 0.73
C ARG A 81 -12.99 -10.15 -0.30
N ASN A 82 -11.78 -9.93 0.20
CA ASN A 82 -10.62 -9.62 -0.63
C ASN A 82 -10.00 -10.90 -1.21
N LEU A 83 -9.24 -10.73 -2.28
CA LEU A 83 -8.51 -11.81 -2.93
C LEU A 83 -7.32 -12.24 -2.07
N GLU A 84 -7.25 -13.53 -1.76
CA GLU A 84 -6.13 -14.14 -1.03
C GLU A 84 -5.16 -14.79 -2.01
N PHE A 85 -3.91 -14.36 -1.98
CA PHE A 85 -2.84 -14.87 -2.84
C PHE A 85 -1.47 -14.53 -2.27
N THR A 86 -0.46 -15.34 -2.55
CA THR A 86 0.95 -14.95 -2.40
C THR A 86 1.46 -14.30 -3.68
N TYR A 87 1.14 -14.90 -4.82
CA TYR A 87 1.51 -14.50 -6.17
C TYR A 87 0.28 -14.44 -7.07
N LEU A 88 0.15 -13.35 -7.83
CA LEU A 88 -0.86 -13.21 -8.87
C LEU A 88 -0.16 -12.93 -10.20
N ALA A 89 -0.50 -13.69 -11.23
CA ALA A 89 -0.09 -13.43 -12.60
C ALA A 89 -1.32 -13.23 -13.47
N ALA A 90 -1.45 -12.07 -14.11
CA ALA A 90 -2.58 -11.75 -14.99
C ALA A 90 -2.09 -11.23 -16.35
N LYS A 91 -2.70 -11.72 -17.43
CA LYS A 91 -2.48 -11.26 -18.80
C LYS A 91 -3.77 -10.76 -19.37
N GLY A 92 -3.74 -9.64 -20.08
CA GLY A 92 -4.95 -9.02 -20.61
C GLY A 92 -4.69 -8.06 -21.76
N LYS A 93 -5.75 -7.39 -22.20
CA LYS A 93 -5.69 -6.26 -23.13
C LYS A 93 -6.26 -5.02 -22.45
N ALA A 94 -5.57 -3.89 -22.61
CA ALA A 94 -6.06 -2.58 -22.23
C ALA A 94 -6.41 -1.76 -23.47
N GLN A 95 -7.57 -1.11 -23.43
CA GLN A 95 -7.99 -0.07 -24.36
C GLN A 95 -8.01 1.24 -23.59
N ILE A 96 -7.21 2.21 -24.02
CA ILE A 96 -7.00 3.48 -23.33
C ILE A 96 -7.49 4.58 -24.27
N ASN A 97 -8.42 5.39 -23.80
CA ASN A 97 -8.88 6.60 -24.48
C ASN A 97 -8.51 7.79 -23.59
N ALA A 98 -7.58 8.63 -24.03
CA ALA A 98 -7.17 9.83 -23.29
C ALA A 98 -6.76 10.92 -24.26
N ASN A 99 -7.12 12.17 -23.98
CA ASN A 99 -6.79 13.34 -24.81
C ASN A 99 -7.20 13.21 -26.30
N GLY A 100 -8.27 12.47 -26.58
CA GLY A 100 -8.73 12.21 -27.95
C GLY A 100 -7.97 11.11 -28.70
N GLU A 101 -6.97 10.49 -28.07
CA GLU A 101 -6.20 9.39 -28.65
C GLU A 101 -6.63 8.05 -28.07
N GLN A 102 -6.66 7.03 -28.93
CA GLN A 102 -7.00 5.66 -28.57
C GLN A 102 -5.78 4.75 -28.72
N TYR A 103 -5.43 4.05 -27.64
CA TYR A 103 -4.34 3.09 -27.62
C TYR A 103 -4.83 1.71 -27.20
N THR A 104 -4.25 0.67 -27.80
CA THR A 104 -4.44 -0.71 -27.36
C THR A 104 -3.10 -1.31 -26.95
N ALA A 105 -3.04 -1.87 -25.75
CA ALA A 105 -1.85 -2.52 -25.21
C ALA A 105 -2.17 -3.94 -24.74
N ASN A 106 -1.24 -4.87 -24.93
CA ASN A 106 -1.24 -6.13 -24.20
C ASN A 106 -0.62 -5.89 -22.82
N LEU A 107 -1.32 -6.28 -21.77
CA LEU A 107 -0.88 -6.14 -20.38
C LEU A 107 -0.39 -7.47 -19.83
N ASN A 108 0.68 -7.42 -19.04
CA ASN A 108 1.16 -8.49 -18.19
C ASN A 108 1.40 -7.92 -16.80
N VAL A 109 0.60 -8.35 -15.84
CA VAL A 109 0.64 -7.93 -14.43
C VAL A 109 1.12 -9.11 -13.61
N ARG A 110 2.09 -8.85 -12.74
CA ARG A 110 2.58 -9.80 -11.75
C ARG A 110 2.59 -9.12 -10.41
N MET A 111 2.10 -9.80 -9.38
CA MET A 111 2.12 -9.29 -8.02
C MET A 111 2.67 -10.35 -7.08
N ARG A 112 3.44 -9.90 -6.09
CA ARG A 112 3.61 -10.59 -4.82
C ARG A 112 2.92 -9.75 -3.77
N LYS A 113 1.96 -10.34 -3.04
CA LYS A 113 1.15 -9.63 -2.06
C LYS A 113 2.04 -8.86 -1.09
N ASP A 114 1.69 -7.58 -0.90
CA ASP A 114 2.30 -6.63 0.02
C ASP A 114 3.80 -6.34 -0.25
N SER A 115 4.32 -6.74 -1.41
CA SER A 115 5.76 -6.70 -1.70
C SER A 115 6.12 -6.06 -3.02
N VAL A 116 5.50 -6.47 -4.13
CA VAL A 116 5.84 -5.92 -5.45
C VAL A 116 4.69 -6.08 -6.43
N ILE A 117 4.44 -5.03 -7.19
CA ILE A 117 3.60 -5.02 -8.39
C ILE A 117 4.54 -4.76 -9.57
N TRP A 118 4.48 -5.63 -10.56
CA TRP A 118 5.25 -5.52 -11.79
C TRP A 118 4.28 -5.53 -12.96
N VAL A 119 4.41 -4.54 -13.84
CA VAL A 119 3.52 -4.36 -14.97
C VAL A 119 4.36 -4.18 -16.23
N SER A 120 3.97 -4.86 -17.30
CA SER A 120 4.51 -4.65 -18.64
C SER A 120 3.35 -4.40 -19.61
N ALA A 121 3.47 -3.36 -20.41
CA ALA A 121 2.53 -3.01 -21.46
C ALA A 121 3.24 -3.02 -22.83
N SER A 122 2.69 -3.79 -23.76
CA SER A 122 3.23 -3.92 -25.11
C SER A 122 2.25 -3.41 -26.16
N PHE A 123 2.75 -2.60 -27.09
CA PHE A 123 1.99 -2.05 -28.21
C PHE A 123 2.51 -2.72 -29.49
N LEU A 124 1.60 -3.32 -30.28
CA LEU A 124 1.96 -4.03 -31.51
C LEU A 124 3.06 -5.09 -31.33
N GLY A 125 3.07 -5.79 -30.18
CA GLY A 125 4.04 -6.84 -29.86
C GLY A 125 5.35 -6.34 -29.26
N ILE A 126 5.61 -5.02 -29.26
CA ILE A 126 6.82 -4.42 -28.69
C ILE A 126 6.50 -3.89 -27.29
N GLU A 127 7.31 -4.27 -26.30
CA GLU A 127 7.17 -3.75 -24.93
C GLU A 127 7.51 -2.26 -24.88
N GLY A 128 6.51 -1.42 -24.62
CA GLY A 128 6.67 0.02 -24.57
C GLY A 128 6.86 0.56 -23.16
N ILE A 129 6.21 -0.04 -22.16
CA ILE A 129 6.26 0.41 -20.77
C ILE A 129 6.51 -0.78 -19.85
N ARG A 130 7.40 -0.60 -18.88
CA ARG A 130 7.58 -1.51 -17.75
C ARG A 130 7.54 -0.74 -16.44
N ALA A 131 6.81 -1.23 -15.45
CA ALA A 131 6.80 -0.69 -14.11
C ALA A 131 7.16 -1.75 -13.08
N ARG A 132 7.90 -1.35 -12.05
CA ARG A 132 8.13 -2.11 -10.82
C ARG A 132 7.83 -1.18 -9.65
N ILE A 133 6.87 -1.60 -8.84
CA ILE A 133 6.30 -0.81 -7.75
C ILE A 133 6.44 -1.64 -6.49
N THR A 134 7.05 -1.08 -5.46
CA THR A 134 7.19 -1.67 -4.12
C THR A 134 6.49 -0.76 -3.12
N PRO A 135 6.31 -1.17 -1.85
CA PRO A 135 5.68 -0.34 -0.83
C PRO A 135 6.30 1.06 -0.68
N ASP A 136 7.59 1.18 -0.95
CA ASP A 136 8.41 2.37 -0.76
C ASP A 136 8.80 3.10 -2.07
N SER A 137 8.66 2.46 -3.23
CA SER A 137 9.20 3.00 -4.48
C SER A 137 8.38 2.69 -5.72
N VAL A 138 8.46 3.60 -6.68
CA VAL A 138 7.86 3.49 -8.00
C VAL A 138 8.97 3.64 -9.04
N GLN A 139 9.14 2.63 -9.87
CA GLN A 139 10.08 2.61 -10.99
C GLN A 139 9.28 2.38 -12.27
N VAL A 140 9.39 3.28 -13.24
CA VAL A 140 8.68 3.20 -14.52
C VAL A 140 9.67 3.45 -15.64
N MET A 141 9.75 2.54 -16.59
CA MET A 141 10.61 2.62 -17.76
C MET A 141 9.73 2.73 -19.00
N ASN A 142 9.87 3.83 -19.74
CA ASN A 142 9.33 4.00 -21.08
C ASN A 142 10.41 3.59 -22.09
N LYS A 143 10.25 2.40 -22.65
CA LYS A 143 11.17 1.82 -23.63
C LYS A 143 11.07 2.47 -25.01
N LEU A 144 9.92 3.07 -25.33
CA LEU A 144 9.72 3.78 -26.60
C LEU A 144 10.52 5.09 -26.62
N GLU A 145 10.49 5.83 -25.52
CA GLU A 145 11.20 7.11 -25.38
C GLU A 145 12.62 6.96 -24.81
N LYS A 146 13.05 5.74 -24.46
CA LYS A 146 14.29 5.47 -23.72
C LYS A 146 14.42 6.35 -22.47
N THR A 147 13.33 6.47 -21.70
CA THR A 147 13.34 7.21 -20.44
C THR A 147 12.87 6.37 -19.28
N TYR A 148 13.23 6.78 -18.06
CA TYR A 148 12.76 6.14 -16.85
C TYR A 148 12.50 7.13 -15.72
N TYR A 149 11.59 6.76 -14.84
CA TYR A 149 11.34 7.37 -13.55
C TYR A 149 11.74 6.38 -12.45
N ALA A 150 12.34 6.89 -11.39
CA ALA A 150 12.62 6.14 -10.16
C ALA A 150 12.49 7.10 -8.98
N GLY A 151 11.49 6.86 -8.13
CA GLY A 151 11.16 7.70 -6.99
C GLY A 151 10.07 7.09 -6.11
N ASN A 152 9.30 7.94 -5.43
CA ASN A 152 8.21 7.55 -4.54
C ASN A 152 6.84 7.60 -5.27
N PHE A 153 5.75 7.52 -4.51
CA PHE A 153 4.38 7.57 -5.03
C PHE A 153 3.91 8.95 -5.48
N ASP A 154 4.74 10.01 -5.37
CA ASP A 154 4.37 11.35 -5.82
C ASP A 154 4.09 11.36 -7.32
N TYR A 155 4.83 10.55 -8.09
CA TYR A 155 4.60 10.40 -9.53
C TYR A 155 3.19 9.89 -9.84
N LEU A 156 2.76 8.81 -9.20
CA LEU A 156 1.42 8.26 -9.40
C LEU A 156 0.36 9.22 -8.86
N SER A 157 0.62 9.83 -7.71
CA SER A 157 -0.34 10.73 -7.07
C SER A 157 -0.63 11.96 -7.93
N ARG A 158 0.38 12.50 -8.61
CA ARG A 158 0.21 13.62 -9.56
C ARG A 158 -0.45 13.19 -10.86
N GLN A 159 -0.12 12.01 -11.36
CA GLN A 159 -0.71 11.48 -12.60
C GLN A 159 -2.23 11.27 -12.45
N PHE A 160 -2.66 10.78 -11.29
CA PHE A 160 -4.07 10.53 -10.99
C PHE A 160 -4.76 11.64 -10.19
N ASN A 161 -4.02 12.68 -9.79
CA ASN A 161 -4.48 13.79 -8.96
C ASN A 161 -5.14 13.35 -7.63
N VAL A 162 -4.68 12.24 -7.05
CA VAL A 162 -5.13 11.71 -5.76
C VAL A 162 -3.95 11.07 -5.03
N PRO A 163 -3.86 11.13 -3.69
CA PRO A 163 -2.83 10.38 -2.97
C PRO A 163 -2.98 8.88 -3.22
N VAL A 164 -1.96 8.26 -3.82
CA VAL A 164 -1.94 6.82 -4.11
C VAL A 164 -0.88 6.14 -3.25
N THR A 165 -1.27 5.09 -2.54
CA THR A 165 -0.36 4.20 -1.81
C THR A 165 -0.22 2.86 -2.51
N PHE A 166 0.80 2.09 -2.15
CA PHE A 166 0.98 0.73 -2.65
C PHE A 166 -0.25 -0.16 -2.38
N ALA A 167 -0.78 -0.12 -1.16
CA ALA A 167 -1.92 -0.95 -0.77
C ALA A 167 -3.18 -0.62 -1.59
N GLN A 168 -3.43 0.67 -1.84
CA GLN A 168 -4.55 1.10 -2.69
C GLN A 168 -4.38 0.64 -4.13
N LEU A 169 -3.17 0.74 -4.68
CA LEU A 169 -2.91 0.28 -6.05
C LEU A 169 -3.05 -1.25 -6.16
N GLN A 170 -2.52 -2.00 -5.19
CA GLN A 170 -2.67 -3.46 -5.14
C GLN A 170 -4.15 -3.86 -5.09
N ALA A 171 -4.92 -3.24 -4.19
CA ALA A 171 -6.34 -3.53 -4.04
C ALA A 171 -7.15 -3.15 -5.28
N LEU A 172 -6.85 -2.01 -5.93
CA LEU A 172 -7.49 -1.63 -7.19
C LEU A 172 -7.23 -2.65 -8.30
N LEU A 173 -5.99 -3.15 -8.44
CA LEU A 173 -5.67 -4.17 -9.44
C LEU A 173 -6.30 -5.54 -9.12
N ALA A 174 -6.47 -5.86 -7.84
CA ALA A 174 -7.10 -7.10 -7.39
C ALA A 174 -8.65 -7.04 -7.37
N GLY A 175 -9.23 -5.83 -7.45
CA GLY A 175 -10.66 -5.60 -7.26
C GLY A 175 -11.11 -5.86 -5.82
N ASP A 176 -10.27 -5.45 -4.87
CA ASP A 176 -10.47 -5.62 -3.43
C ASP A 176 -11.06 -4.36 -2.79
N TYR A 177 -11.69 -4.55 -1.63
CA TYR A 177 -12.19 -3.46 -0.82
C TYR A 177 -11.04 -2.58 -0.31
N LEU A 178 -11.23 -1.27 -0.40
CA LEU A 178 -10.34 -0.25 0.13
C LEU A 178 -10.82 0.18 1.52
N PRO A 179 -10.13 -0.19 2.61
CA PRO A 179 -10.47 0.32 3.93
C PRO A 179 -10.12 1.81 4.04
N ALA A 180 -10.82 2.52 4.92
CA ALA A 180 -10.40 3.86 5.33
C ALA A 180 -9.02 3.77 6.01
N ALA A 181 -8.12 4.71 5.69
CA ALA A 181 -6.72 4.60 6.10
C ALA A 181 -6.50 4.81 7.60
N ALA A 182 -7.37 5.59 8.26
CA ALA A 182 -7.23 5.95 9.67
C ALA A 182 -8.45 5.48 10.48
N PRO A 183 -8.25 4.96 11.71
CA PRO A 183 -9.32 4.37 12.53
C PRO A 183 -10.37 5.38 13.01
N ASN A 184 -10.07 6.67 12.92
CA ASN A 184 -10.98 7.77 13.28
C ASN A 184 -11.84 8.24 12.09
N VAL A 185 -11.64 7.70 10.89
CA VAL A 185 -12.49 8.02 9.73
C VAL A 185 -13.83 7.35 9.94
N GLN A 186 -14.89 8.16 10.05
CA GLN A 186 -16.25 7.66 10.10
C GLN A 186 -16.63 7.12 8.73
N LEU A 187 -17.03 5.86 8.68
CA LEU A 187 -17.54 5.20 7.49
C LEU A 187 -19.00 4.81 7.71
N THR A 188 -19.80 4.91 6.65
CA THR A 188 -21.16 4.37 6.61
C THR A 188 -21.16 3.11 5.77
N ALA A 189 -21.99 2.13 6.14
CA ALA A 189 -22.26 0.94 5.34
C ALA A 189 -23.77 0.71 5.35
N VAL A 190 -24.40 0.80 4.19
CA VAL A 190 -25.86 0.68 4.03
C VAL A 190 -26.14 -0.39 2.98
N GLU A 191 -27.02 -1.33 3.30
CA GLU A 191 -27.49 -2.31 2.32
C GLU A 191 -28.62 -1.70 1.48
N GLU A 192 -28.48 -1.77 0.16
CA GLU A 192 -29.41 -1.26 -0.85
C GLU A 192 -29.70 -2.39 -1.86
N GLY A 193 -30.67 -3.25 -1.54
CA GLY A 193 -31.01 -4.41 -2.37
C GLY A 193 -29.86 -5.44 -2.44
N PRO A 194 -29.33 -5.79 -3.63
CA PRO A 194 -28.27 -6.80 -3.76
C PRO A 194 -26.86 -6.27 -3.44
N VAL A 195 -26.71 -4.99 -3.09
CA VAL A 195 -25.42 -4.35 -2.83
C VAL A 195 -25.35 -3.75 -1.43
N GLN A 196 -24.15 -3.68 -0.87
CA GLN A 196 -23.80 -2.85 0.27
C GLN A 196 -22.99 -1.65 -0.23
N LYS A 197 -23.48 -0.45 0.06
CA LYS A 197 -22.79 0.81 -0.22
C LYS A 197 -22.00 1.23 1.01
N VAL A 198 -20.67 1.27 0.87
CA VAL A 198 -19.74 1.77 1.89
C VAL A 198 -19.25 3.15 1.47
N SER A 199 -19.33 4.13 2.36
CA SER A 199 -18.90 5.51 2.06
C SER A 199 -18.10 6.12 3.21
N TYR A 200 -17.04 6.86 2.89
CA TYR A 200 -16.26 7.64 3.87
C TYR A 200 -15.56 8.82 3.21
N LYS A 201 -15.20 9.83 4.02
CA LYS A 201 -14.38 10.96 3.57
C LYS A 201 -12.98 10.90 4.19
N GLN A 202 -11.94 11.04 3.38
CA GLN A 202 -10.55 11.14 3.86
C GLN A 202 -9.70 12.00 2.93
N ALA A 203 -8.81 12.82 3.49
CA ALA A 203 -7.88 13.66 2.72
C ALA A 203 -8.56 14.53 1.63
N GLY A 204 -9.78 15.05 1.90
CA GLY A 204 -10.54 15.85 0.93
C GLY A 204 -11.28 15.04 -0.15
N LEU A 205 -11.17 13.71 -0.12
CA LEU A 205 -11.81 12.80 -1.06
C LEU A 205 -13.03 12.11 -0.44
N LEU A 206 -14.14 12.10 -1.15
CA LEU A 206 -15.27 11.21 -0.89
C LEU A 206 -15.04 9.88 -1.62
N VAL A 207 -14.93 8.80 -0.85
CA VAL A 207 -14.81 7.44 -1.39
C VAL A 207 -16.12 6.70 -1.18
N GLN A 208 -16.65 6.12 -2.26
CA GLN A 208 -17.83 5.27 -2.25
C GLN A 208 -17.51 3.93 -2.90
N GLN A 209 -17.94 2.85 -2.28
CA GLN A 209 -17.70 1.48 -2.72
C GLN A 209 -19.01 0.72 -2.72
N LEU A 210 -19.36 0.13 -3.86
CA LEU A 210 -20.50 -0.77 -3.99
C LEU A 210 -19.98 -2.20 -3.96
N ILE A 211 -20.35 -2.94 -2.92
CA ILE A 211 -20.00 -4.35 -2.73
C ILE A 211 -21.24 -5.16 -3.08
N GLU A 212 -21.14 -6.09 -4.02
CA GLU A 212 -22.26 -7.01 -4.27
C GLU A 212 -22.28 -8.11 -3.22
N LEU A 213 -23.42 -8.26 -2.54
CA LEU A 213 -23.55 -9.15 -1.39
C LEU A 213 -23.46 -10.64 -1.76
N ASN A 214 -23.95 -11.03 -2.94
CA ASN A 214 -23.91 -12.43 -3.39
C ASN A 214 -22.49 -12.94 -3.62
N ARG A 215 -21.63 -12.08 -4.18
CA ARG A 215 -20.22 -12.41 -4.47
C ARG A 215 -19.28 -11.97 -3.35
N ALA A 216 -19.74 -11.10 -2.46
CA ALA A 216 -18.92 -10.37 -1.50
C ALA A 216 -17.74 -9.64 -2.17
N ARG A 217 -17.91 -9.14 -3.40
CA ARG A 217 -16.85 -8.48 -4.17
C ARG A 217 -17.19 -7.03 -4.48
N LEU A 218 -16.16 -6.20 -4.57
CA LEU A 218 -16.28 -4.81 -4.99
C LEU A 218 -16.75 -4.76 -6.45
N GLN A 219 -17.93 -4.20 -6.70
CA GLN A 219 -18.50 -4.00 -8.03
C GLN A 219 -18.13 -2.62 -8.60
N LYS A 220 -18.10 -1.59 -7.75
CA LYS A 220 -17.76 -0.22 -8.16
C LYS A 220 -17.03 0.53 -7.05
N LEU A 221 -16.00 1.28 -7.42
CA LEU A 221 -15.34 2.30 -6.61
C LEU A 221 -15.55 3.66 -7.27
N THR A 222 -15.97 4.64 -6.49
CA THR A 222 -16.07 6.03 -6.90
C THR A 222 -15.25 6.86 -5.91
N VAL A 223 -14.31 7.66 -6.43
CA VAL A 223 -13.53 8.62 -5.67
C VAL A 223 -13.81 10.01 -6.24
N GLN A 224 -14.27 10.93 -5.41
CA GLN A 224 -14.57 12.30 -5.81
C GLN A 224 -13.76 13.28 -4.96
N ASP A 225 -13.15 14.26 -5.60
CA ASP A 225 -12.49 15.36 -4.93
C ASP A 225 -13.42 16.57 -4.91
N ASP A 226 -13.89 16.94 -3.72
CA ASP A 226 -14.83 18.05 -3.53
C ASP A 226 -14.19 19.41 -3.93
N SER A 227 -12.85 19.52 -3.87
CA SER A 227 -12.11 20.76 -4.14
C SER A 227 -11.88 20.97 -5.64
N THR A 228 -11.38 19.95 -6.33
CA THR A 228 -11.07 20.02 -7.77
C THR A 228 -12.25 19.63 -8.65
N LYS A 229 -13.36 19.13 -8.07
CA LYS A 229 -14.51 18.54 -8.77
C LYS A 229 -14.12 17.43 -9.75
N SER A 230 -13.00 16.76 -9.49
CA SER A 230 -12.57 15.60 -10.25
C SER A 230 -13.17 14.32 -9.69
N SER A 231 -13.34 13.32 -10.55
CA SER A 231 -13.81 12.00 -10.14
C SER A 231 -13.04 10.88 -10.83
N LEU A 232 -12.93 9.76 -10.11
CA LEU A 232 -12.45 8.48 -10.62
C LEU A 232 -13.52 7.43 -10.33
N ASP A 233 -14.03 6.80 -11.37
CA ASP A 233 -14.91 5.64 -11.29
C ASP A 233 -14.15 4.40 -11.76
N VAL A 234 -14.22 3.31 -10.99
CA VAL A 234 -13.70 1.99 -11.34
C VAL A 234 -14.82 0.99 -11.21
N THR A 235 -15.16 0.30 -12.31
CA THR A 235 -16.19 -0.73 -12.34
C THR A 235 -15.55 -2.09 -12.62
N TYR A 236 -15.96 -3.10 -11.88
CA TYR A 236 -15.50 -4.48 -11.98
C TYR A 236 -16.63 -5.36 -12.51
N ALA A 237 -16.35 -6.15 -13.53
CA ALA A 237 -17.32 -6.98 -14.24
C ALA A 237 -16.71 -8.33 -14.65
N ASP A 238 -17.56 -9.22 -15.17
CA ASP A 238 -17.18 -10.57 -15.61
C ASP A 238 -16.38 -11.32 -14.53
N PHE A 239 -16.99 -11.46 -13.35
CA PHE A 239 -16.38 -12.21 -12.27
C PHE A 239 -16.41 -13.70 -12.59
N GLN A 240 -15.23 -14.31 -12.62
CA GLN A 240 -15.05 -15.73 -12.87
C GLN A 240 -14.29 -16.36 -11.70
N PRO A 241 -14.60 -17.60 -11.32
CA PRO A 241 -13.80 -18.31 -10.31
C PRO A 241 -12.39 -18.56 -10.85
N LEU A 242 -11.40 -18.47 -9.95
CA LEU A 242 -10.01 -18.80 -10.22
C LEU A 242 -9.61 -20.10 -9.52
N GLU A 243 -8.66 -20.81 -10.12
CA GLU A 243 -8.05 -21.99 -9.52
C GLU A 243 -6.67 -21.65 -8.93
N PRO A 244 -6.28 -22.29 -7.82
CA PRO A 244 -7.10 -23.15 -6.96
C PRO A 244 -8.04 -22.35 -6.05
N GLY A 245 -9.16 -22.97 -5.64
CA GLY A 245 -9.98 -22.49 -4.52
C GLY A 245 -11.23 -21.67 -4.89
N GLY A 246 -11.52 -21.47 -6.17
CA GLY A 246 -12.78 -20.89 -6.65
C GLY A 246 -12.98 -19.41 -6.30
N GLN A 247 -11.92 -18.69 -5.91
CA GLN A 247 -12.02 -17.27 -5.60
C GLN A 247 -12.47 -16.50 -6.84
N LEU A 248 -13.54 -15.72 -6.72
CA LEU A 248 -14.03 -14.91 -7.84
C LEU A 248 -13.03 -13.82 -8.19
N PHE A 249 -12.87 -13.48 -9.47
CA PHE A 249 -12.01 -12.37 -9.91
C PHE A 249 -12.63 -11.67 -11.11
N ALA A 250 -12.65 -10.34 -11.09
CA ALA A 250 -13.19 -9.52 -12.17
C ALA A 250 -12.25 -9.53 -13.38
N ARG A 251 -12.68 -10.15 -14.48
CA ARG A 251 -11.90 -10.13 -15.73
C ARG A 251 -12.08 -8.84 -16.51
N GLY A 252 -13.18 -8.12 -16.32
CA GLY A 252 -13.42 -6.80 -16.88
C GLY A 252 -13.20 -5.71 -15.84
N VAL A 253 -12.35 -4.74 -16.14
CA VAL A 253 -12.16 -3.54 -15.31
C VAL A 253 -12.29 -2.30 -16.20
N MET A 254 -13.18 -1.39 -15.83
CA MET A 254 -13.34 -0.11 -16.52
C MET A 254 -13.03 1.03 -15.56
N LEU A 255 -12.00 1.81 -15.86
CA LEU A 255 -11.67 3.04 -15.17
C LEU A 255 -12.11 4.24 -16.00
N GLN A 256 -12.71 5.23 -15.37
CA GLN A 256 -13.08 6.51 -15.96
C GLN A 256 -12.62 7.63 -15.02
N ALA A 257 -11.75 8.50 -15.52
CA ALA A 257 -11.32 9.70 -14.80
C ALA A 257 -11.90 10.93 -15.48
N GLN A 258 -12.62 11.75 -14.73
CA GLN A 258 -13.20 13.00 -15.17
C GLN A 258 -12.59 14.16 -14.40
N GLN A 259 -12.18 15.20 -15.12
CA GLN A 259 -11.72 16.46 -14.55
C GLN A 259 -12.47 17.61 -15.21
N PRO A 260 -12.82 18.69 -14.47
CA PRO A 260 -13.46 19.84 -15.08
C PRO A 260 -12.59 20.44 -16.20
N GLY A 261 -13.23 20.75 -17.33
CA GLY A 261 -12.55 21.36 -18.49
C GLY A 261 -11.62 20.40 -19.27
N ARG A 262 -11.62 19.10 -18.97
CA ARG A 262 -10.87 18.07 -19.74
C ARG A 262 -11.81 16.98 -20.24
N ALA A 263 -11.47 16.39 -21.38
CA ALA A 263 -12.13 15.18 -21.85
C ALA A 263 -11.91 14.02 -20.85
N ALA A 264 -12.92 13.17 -20.69
CA ALA A 264 -12.81 11.99 -19.85
C ALA A 264 -11.68 11.08 -20.34
N ALA A 265 -10.86 10.57 -19.42
CA ALA A 265 -9.93 9.49 -19.71
C ALA A 265 -10.58 8.16 -19.33
N THR A 266 -10.57 7.19 -20.24
CA THR A 266 -11.14 5.85 -20.01
C THR A 266 -10.08 4.78 -20.23
N VAL A 267 -9.99 3.81 -19.31
CA VAL A 267 -9.15 2.62 -19.46
C VAL A 267 -10.03 1.39 -19.27
N MET A 268 -10.14 0.53 -20.28
CA MET A 268 -10.84 -0.74 -20.19
C MET A 268 -9.83 -1.89 -20.26
N ILE A 269 -9.79 -2.71 -19.23
CA ILE A 269 -8.92 -3.88 -19.12
C ILE A 269 -9.77 -5.13 -19.20
N ASN A 270 -9.39 -6.03 -20.10
CA ASN A 270 -9.96 -7.36 -20.21
C ASN A 270 -8.87 -8.40 -19.95
N TYR A 271 -8.90 -9.04 -18.79
CA TYR A 271 -7.99 -10.13 -18.43
C TYR A 271 -8.41 -11.44 -19.10
N ARG A 272 -7.45 -12.08 -19.75
CA ARG A 272 -7.63 -13.36 -20.46
C ARG A 272 -7.18 -14.54 -19.63
N ASN A 273 -6.11 -14.35 -18.87
CA ASN A 273 -5.53 -15.35 -17.99
C ASN A 273 -5.25 -14.69 -16.66
N VAL A 274 -5.64 -15.34 -15.58
CA VAL A 274 -5.34 -14.93 -14.21
C VAL A 274 -5.04 -16.22 -13.45
N ASP A 275 -3.83 -16.33 -12.91
CA ASP A 275 -3.36 -17.45 -12.12
C ASP A 275 -3.01 -16.93 -10.72
N LEU A 276 -3.49 -17.61 -9.67
CA LEU A 276 -3.08 -17.39 -8.29
C LEU A 276 -2.17 -18.52 -7.85
N ASP A 277 -1.03 -18.18 -7.25
CA ASP A 277 -0.14 -19.11 -6.55
C ASP A 277 0.32 -20.35 -7.34
N LYS A 278 0.20 -20.30 -8.67
CA LYS A 278 0.59 -21.38 -9.57
C LYS A 278 2.09 -21.65 -9.56
N GLU A 279 2.87 -20.57 -9.46
CA GLU A 279 4.33 -20.65 -9.40
C GLU A 279 4.91 -19.41 -8.71
N ARG A 280 6.17 -19.53 -8.31
CA ARG A 280 6.94 -18.38 -7.82
C ARG A 280 7.27 -17.44 -8.98
N LEU A 281 6.86 -16.19 -8.86
CA LEU A 281 7.09 -15.18 -9.90
C LEU A 281 8.42 -14.45 -9.75
N SER A 282 8.95 -14.01 -10.90
CA SER A 282 10.09 -13.10 -10.99
C SER A 282 9.65 -11.69 -11.42
N PHE A 283 10.38 -10.69 -10.92
CA PHE A 283 10.07 -9.27 -11.10
C PHE A 283 11.27 -8.47 -11.65
N PRO A 284 11.82 -8.86 -12.82
CA PRO A 284 13.04 -8.26 -13.34
C PRO A 284 12.82 -6.80 -13.73
N PHE A 285 13.72 -5.93 -13.27
CA PHE A 285 13.76 -4.52 -13.64
C PHE A 285 15.21 -4.04 -13.64
N SER A 286 15.71 -3.68 -14.82
CA SER A 286 17.05 -3.14 -15.02
C SER A 286 16.93 -2.02 -16.05
N VAL A 287 17.48 -0.85 -15.73
CA VAL A 287 17.47 0.31 -16.61
C VAL A 287 18.75 0.27 -17.46
N PRO A 288 18.66 0.21 -18.80
CA PRO A 288 19.84 0.28 -19.66
C PRO A 288 20.56 1.64 -19.54
N ALA A 289 21.87 1.65 -19.77
CA ALA A 289 22.71 2.84 -19.55
C ALA A 289 22.32 4.03 -20.43
N GLU A 290 21.75 3.78 -21.60
CA GLU A 290 21.30 4.78 -22.56
C GLU A 290 19.98 5.47 -22.19
N TYR A 291 19.32 5.08 -21.09
CA TYR A 291 18.03 5.63 -20.72
C TYR A 291 18.16 6.92 -19.90
N GLY A 292 17.45 7.96 -20.33
CA GLY A 292 17.40 9.24 -19.62
C GLY A 292 16.48 9.20 -18.40
N ARG A 293 16.94 9.72 -17.26
CA ARG A 293 16.08 9.87 -16.06
C ARG A 293 15.14 11.06 -16.22
N LYS A 294 13.83 10.84 -16.15
CA LYS A 294 12.83 11.92 -16.05
C LYS A 294 12.75 12.41 -14.61
N ASN A 295 13.46 13.50 -14.34
CA ASN A 295 13.29 14.32 -13.14
C ASN A 295 12.17 15.34 -13.40
N ARG A 296 10.92 14.91 -13.60
CA ARG A 296 9.83 15.88 -13.77
C ARG A 296 9.47 16.43 -12.39
N LYS A 297 9.90 17.68 -12.13
CA LYS A 297 9.64 18.41 -10.87
C LYS A 297 8.16 18.53 -10.58
#